data_AF-A0A6J4YC24-F1
#
_entry.id   AF-A0A6J4YC24-F1
#
_cell.length_a   1.000
_cell.length_b   1.000
_cell.length_c   1.000
_cell.angle_alpha   90.00
_cell.angle_beta   90.00
_cell.angle_gamma   90.00
#
_symmetry.space_group_name_H-M   'P 1'
#
loop_
_entity.id
_entity.type
_entity.pdbx_description
1 polymer ?
#
loop_
_entity_poly.entity_id
_entity_poly.type
_entity_poly.pdbx_seq_one_letter_code
_entity_poly.pdbx_strand_id
1 'polypeptide(L)'
;MIKYEDLDQYIEPFLIKYGLHVYKISAHDTSIRSIDVVDDSGDVYQINITINENNISIGIWDKKVDGKGKTSNCKISSFENKLTKAYEKIEDWITSSGKSRTPV
;
A
#
# COMPACT_ATOMS: atom_id res chain seq x y z
N MET A 1 -3.58 16.37 14.60
CA MET A 1 -2.55 15.35 14.27
C MET A 1 -3.30 14.14 13.78
N ILE A 2 -2.99 13.69 12.57
CA ILE A 2 -3.66 12.54 11.95
C ILE A 2 -3.16 11.29 12.67
N LYS A 3 -4.06 10.35 12.95
CA LYS A 3 -3.73 9.04 13.50
C LYS A 3 -4.01 7.94 12.48
N TYR A 4 -3.47 6.76 12.73
CA TYR A 4 -3.71 5.63 11.84
C TYR A 4 -5.16 5.17 11.85
N GLU A 5 -5.86 5.32 12.97
CA GLU A 5 -7.27 4.99 13.10
C GLU A 5 -8.13 5.88 12.17
N ASP A 6 -7.69 7.11 11.88
CA ASP A 6 -8.35 7.99 10.92
C ASP A 6 -8.21 7.46 9.47
N LEU A 7 -7.18 6.65 9.20
CA LEU A 7 -6.92 6.04 7.90
C LEU A 7 -7.51 4.63 7.79
N ASP A 8 -7.59 3.90 8.90
CA ASP A 8 -8.08 2.51 8.94
C ASP A 8 -9.51 2.41 8.35
N GLN A 9 -10.36 3.44 8.51
CA GLN A 9 -11.70 3.51 7.88
C GLN A 9 -11.68 3.47 6.34
N TYR A 10 -10.57 3.86 5.70
CA TYR A 10 -10.38 3.76 4.24
C TYR A 10 -9.59 2.52 3.85
N ILE A 11 -8.65 2.08 4.71
CA ILE A 11 -7.81 0.91 4.47
C ILE A 11 -8.65 -0.37 4.55
N GLU A 12 -9.50 -0.53 5.56
CA GLU A 12 -10.26 -1.78 5.77
C GLU A 12 -11.19 -2.13 4.59
N PRO A 13 -12.03 -1.21 4.08
CA PRO A 13 -12.83 -1.49 2.88
C PRO A 13 -11.99 -1.76 1.65
N PHE A 14 -10.86 -1.05 1.51
CA PHE A 14 -9.91 -1.26 0.42
C PHE A 14 -9.32 -2.67 0.43
N LEU A 15 -8.93 -3.18 1.61
CA LEU A 15 -8.39 -4.53 1.75
C LEU A 15 -9.43 -5.60 1.35
N ILE A 16 -10.67 -5.45 1.81
CA ILE A 16 -11.77 -6.35 1.49
C ILE A 16 -12.04 -6.33 -0.02
N LYS A 17 -12.12 -5.14 -0.61
CA LYS A 17 -12.41 -4.95 -2.04
C LYS A 17 -11.42 -5.69 -2.94
N TYR A 18 -10.14 -5.71 -2.57
CA TYR A 18 -9.07 -6.26 -3.40
C TYR A 18 -8.52 -7.60 -2.90
N GLY A 19 -9.09 -8.19 -1.84
CA GLY A 19 -8.61 -9.47 -1.30
C GLY A 19 -7.18 -9.37 -0.77
N LEU A 20 -6.90 -8.37 0.06
CA LEU A 20 -5.56 -8.04 0.55
C LEU A 20 -5.44 -8.18 2.06
N HIS A 21 -4.21 -8.38 2.53
CA HIS A 21 -3.89 -8.43 3.94
C HIS A 21 -3.03 -7.22 4.36
N VAL A 22 -3.35 -6.64 5.52
CA VAL A 22 -2.54 -5.59 6.13
C VAL A 22 -1.77 -6.14 7.33
N TYR A 23 -0.49 -5.83 7.38
CA TYR A 23 0.37 -5.98 8.53
C TYR A 23 0.51 -4.62 9.22
N LYS A 24 0.13 -4.56 10.49
CA LYS A 24 0.38 -3.40 11.35
C LYS A 24 1.78 -3.57 11.95
N ILE A 25 2.76 -2.84 11.43
CA ILE A 25 4.15 -2.90 11.90
C ILE A 25 4.40 -1.68 12.80
N SER A 26 4.88 -1.90 14.02
CA SER A 26 5.35 -0.82 14.89
C SER A 26 6.87 -0.94 14.98
N ALA A 27 7.60 0.03 14.41
CA ALA A 27 9.06 0.04 14.41
C ALA A 27 9.56 1.42 14.87
N HIS A 28 10.47 1.45 15.86
CA HIS A 28 11.16 2.66 16.34
C HIS A 28 10.24 3.90 16.46
N ASP A 29 9.20 3.79 17.30
CA ASP A 29 8.21 4.84 17.58
C ASP A 29 7.34 5.30 16.39
N THR A 30 7.46 4.63 15.24
CA THR A 30 6.64 4.87 14.05
C THR A 30 5.73 3.66 13.83
N SER A 31 4.42 3.88 13.94
CA SER A 31 3.46 2.91 13.41
C SER A 31 3.49 2.96 11.88
N ILE A 32 3.37 1.83 11.21
CA ILE A 32 3.30 1.71 9.74
C ILE A 32 2.13 0.76 9.43
N ARG A 33 1.33 1.09 8.42
CA ARG A 33 0.42 0.12 7.79
C ARG A 33 1.10 -0.38 6.53
N SER A 34 1.37 -1.68 6.49
CA SER A 34 1.99 -2.33 5.36
C SER A 34 1.02 -3.32 4.74
N ILE A 35 0.75 -3.19 3.46
CA ILE A 35 -0.20 -4.03 2.73
C ILE A 35 0.62 -4.81 1.72
N ASP A 36 0.61 -6.14 1.82
CA ASP A 36 1.26 -6.98 0.82
C ASP A 36 0.26 -7.27 -0.31
N VAL A 37 0.74 -7.11 -1.54
CA VAL A 37 0.04 -7.48 -2.78
C VAL A 37 0.84 -8.62 -3.39
N VAL A 38 0.25 -9.81 -3.46
CA VAL A 38 0.91 -11.01 -3.97
C VAL A 38 0.28 -11.39 -5.31
N ASP A 39 1.10 -11.61 -6.32
CA ASP A 39 0.64 -12.07 -7.63
C ASP A 39 0.43 -13.60 -7.68
N ASP A 40 -0.13 -14.11 -8.78
CA ASP A 40 -0.43 -15.54 -8.94
C ASP A 40 0.84 -16.43 -8.98
N SER A 41 2.02 -15.82 -9.16
CA SER A 41 3.32 -16.50 -9.14
C SER A 41 3.98 -16.50 -7.75
N GLY A 42 3.37 -15.84 -6.76
CA GLY A 42 3.88 -15.70 -5.41
C GLY A 42 4.87 -14.54 -5.22
N ASP A 43 5.00 -13.63 -6.18
CA ASP A 43 5.86 -12.46 -6.02
C ASP A 43 5.15 -11.42 -5.17
N VAL A 44 5.91 -10.84 -4.24
CA VAL A 44 5.37 -9.93 -3.22
C VAL A 44 5.73 -8.49 -3.55
N TYR A 45 4.70 -7.67 -3.62
CA TYR A 45 4.75 -6.23 -3.70
C TYR A 45 4.20 -5.65 -2.40
N GLN A 46 4.56 -4.42 -2.07
CA GLN A 46 4.19 -3.81 -0.80
C GLN A 46 3.70 -2.39 -0.99
N ILE A 47 2.63 -2.04 -0.29
CA ILE A 47 2.20 -0.65 -0.08
C ILE A 47 2.46 -0.30 1.39
N ASN A 48 3.29 0.71 1.64
CA ASN A 48 3.58 1.21 2.98
C ASN A 48 2.93 2.58 3.18
N ILE A 49 2.20 2.73 4.28
CA ILE A 49 1.54 3.98 4.65
C ILE A 49 2.20 4.50 5.93
N THR A 50 2.81 5.67 5.82
CA THR A 50 3.44 6.38 6.94
C THR A 50 2.71 7.69 7.23
N ILE A 51 2.61 8.07 8.50
CA ILE A 51 2.09 9.38 8.93
C ILE A 51 3.23 10.16 9.58
N ASN A 52 3.45 11.38 9.11
CA ASN A 52 4.34 12.34 9.75
C ASN A 52 3.55 13.62 10.03
N GLU A 53 3.19 13.84 11.30
CA GLU A 53 2.33 14.92 11.81
C GLU A 53 0.95 14.98 11.13
N ASN A 54 0.85 15.73 10.03
CA ASN A 54 -0.35 15.95 9.22
C ASN A 54 -0.14 15.60 7.74
N ASN A 55 0.95 14.90 7.41
CA ASN A 55 1.26 14.41 6.08
C ASN A 55 1.21 12.89 6.06
N ILE A 56 0.51 12.34 5.07
CA ILE A 56 0.42 10.90 4.84
C ILE A 56 1.30 10.59 3.63
N SER A 57 2.22 9.65 3.78
CA SER A 57 3.02 9.14 2.67
C SER A 57 2.58 7.72 2.33
N ILE A 58 2.42 7.45 1.03
CA ILE A 58 2.13 6.13 0.48
C ILE A 58 3.31 5.74 -0.41
N GLY A 59 4.04 4.72 0.02
CA GLY A 59 5.14 4.10 -0.72
C GLY A 59 4.72 2.76 -1.33
N ILE A 60 5.20 2.46 -2.53
CA ILE A 60 5.04 1.16 -3.19
C ILE A 60 6.41 0.56 -3.50
N TRP A 61 6.54 -0.76 -3.35
CA TRP A 61 7.80 -1.48 -3.52
C TRP A 61 7.57 -2.84 -4.18
N ASP A 62 8.46 -3.22 -5.08
CA ASP A 62 8.62 -4.58 -5.60
C ASP A 62 9.69 -5.28 -4.74
N LYS A 63 9.34 -6.25 -3.89
CA LYS A 63 10.30 -6.84 -2.93
C LYS A 63 11.40 -7.65 -3.62
N LYS A 64 11.24 -8.02 -4.89
CA LYS A 64 12.28 -8.76 -5.65
C LYS A 64 13.25 -7.83 -6.38
N VAL A 65 12.85 -6.60 -6.67
CA VAL A 65 13.65 -5.67 -7.47
C VAL A 65 14.11 -4.51 -6.59
N ASP A 66 15.37 -4.57 -6.16
CA ASP A 66 15.97 -3.49 -5.39
C ASP A 66 15.90 -2.16 -6.17
N GLY A 67 15.60 -1.08 -5.45
CA GLY A 67 15.42 0.26 -6.03
C GLY A 67 14.12 0.51 -6.79
N LYS A 68 13.25 -0.50 -7.02
CA LYS A 68 11.93 -0.30 -7.65
C LYS A 68 10.89 0.10 -6.60
N GLY A 69 11.07 1.31 -6.08
CA GLY A 69 10.18 1.95 -5.12
C GLY A 69 9.65 3.28 -5.62
N LYS A 70 8.44 3.66 -5.23
CA LYS A 70 7.91 5.02 -5.42
C LYS A 70 7.15 5.46 -4.18
N THR A 71 7.36 6.70 -3.76
CA THR A 71 6.64 7.29 -2.63
C THR A 71 5.94 8.56 -3.07
N SER A 72 4.72 8.76 -2.59
CA SER A 72 3.97 10.00 -2.80
C SER A 72 3.29 10.46 -1.52
N ASN A 73 3.17 11.77 -1.36
CA ASN A 73 2.50 12.37 -0.20
C ASN A 73 1.07 12.76 -0.55
N CYS A 74 0.19 12.73 0.45
CA CYS A 74 -1.21 13.13 0.30
C CYS A 74 -1.78 13.68 1.63
N LYS A 75 -2.96 14.31 1.51
CA LYS A 75 -3.81 14.70 2.63
C LYS A 75 -4.91 13.66 2.83
N ILE A 76 -5.49 13.60 4.03
CA ILE A 76 -6.54 12.63 4.38
C ILE A 76 -7.72 12.66 3.38
N SER A 77 -8.13 13.85 2.93
CA SER A 77 -9.20 14.03 1.93
C SER A 77 -8.92 13.42 0.56
N SER A 78 -7.68 13.06 0.28
CA SER A 78 -7.22 12.45 -0.98
C SER A 78 -6.63 11.05 -0.78
N PHE A 79 -6.64 10.56 0.45
CA PHE A 79 -5.94 9.35 0.85
C PHE A 79 -6.46 8.12 0.12
N GLU A 80 -7.78 7.90 0.10
CA GLU A 80 -8.40 6.75 -0.57
C GLU A 80 -8.06 6.67 -2.07
N ASN A 81 -8.17 7.81 -2.76
CA ASN A 81 -7.81 7.91 -4.18
C ASN A 81 -6.32 7.61 -4.39
N LYS A 82 -5.45 8.10 -3.49
CA LYS A 82 -4.00 7.84 -3.58
C LYS A 82 -3.63 6.40 -3.27
N LEU A 83 -4.31 5.77 -2.32
CA LEU A 83 -4.16 4.36 -2.00
C LEU A 83 -4.57 3.49 -3.19
N THR A 84 -5.70 3.80 -3.82
CA THR A 84 -6.18 3.10 -5.02
C THR A 84 -5.17 3.21 -6.16
N LYS A 85 -4.68 4.42 -6.45
CA LYS A 85 -3.65 4.63 -7.49
C LYS A 85 -2.32 3.93 -7.20
N ALA A 86 -1.95 3.81 -5.93
CA ALA A 86 -0.76 3.08 -5.53
C ALA A 86 -0.91 1.59 -5.87
N TYR A 87 -2.08 1.00 -5.58
CA TYR A 87 -2.41 -0.37 -5.95
C TYR A 87 -2.49 -0.58 -7.46
N GLU A 88 -3.19 0.26 -8.19
CA GLU A 88 -3.23 0.21 -9.66
C GLU A 88 -1.81 0.24 -10.25
N LYS A 89 -0.89 0.97 -9.62
CA LYS A 89 0.50 0.99 -10.09
C LYS A 89 1.26 -0.30 -9.84
N ILE A 90 0.92 -1.03 -8.79
CA ILE A 90 1.44 -2.38 -8.56
C ILE A 90 0.85 -3.35 -9.59
N GLU A 91 -0.44 -3.27 -9.88
CA GLU A 91 -1.09 -4.07 -10.94
C GLU A 91 -0.45 -3.82 -12.31
N ASP A 92 -0.14 -2.56 -12.65
CA ASP A 92 0.65 -2.23 -13.84
C ASP A 92 2.01 -2.95 -13.85
N TRP A 93 2.70 -3.00 -12.70
CA TRP A 93 4.00 -3.67 -12.60
C TRP A 93 3.90 -5.17 -12.78
N ILE A 94 2.87 -5.79 -12.20
CA ILE A 94 2.58 -7.23 -12.32
C ILE A 94 2.31 -7.54 -13.80
N THR A 95 1.36 -6.84 -14.42
CA THR A 95 0.95 -7.05 -15.82
C THR A 95 2.07 -6.75 -16.80
N SER A 96 2.85 -5.67 -16.60
CA SER A 96 4.01 -5.35 -17.44
C SER A 96 5.12 -6.40 -17.37
N SER A 97 5.15 -7.21 -16.30
CA SER A 97 6.07 -8.34 -16.15
C SER A 97 5.53 -9.65 -16.74
N GLY A 98 4.37 -9.62 -17.39
CA GLY A 98 3.71 -10.78 -18.00
C GLY A 98 2.99 -11.68 -16.99
N LYS A 99 2.69 -11.16 -15.79
CA LYS A 99 2.02 -11.90 -14.71
C LYS A 99 0.60 -11.40 -14.50
N SER A 100 -0.16 -12.14 -13.70
CA SER A 100 -1.51 -11.80 -13.29
C SER A 100 -1.65 -11.89 -11.78
N ARG A 101 -2.71 -11.25 -11.27
CA ARG A 101 -3.19 -11.43 -9.92
C ARG A 101 -4.69 -11.67 -9.94
N THR A 102 -5.12 -12.70 -9.22
CA THR A 102 -6.53 -12.92 -8.91
C THR A 102 -6.80 -12.50 -7.46
N PRO A 103 -7.61 -11.45 -7.23
CA PRO A 103 -8.07 -11.11 -5.88
C PRO A 103 -8.77 -12.30 -5.22
N VAL A 104 -8.42 -12.60 -3.96
CA VAL A 104 -8.96 -13.70 -3.16
C VAL A 104 -10.03 -13.25 -2.17
#